data_AF-A0A7V1KN70-F1
#
_entry.id   AF-A0A7V1KN70-F1
#
_cell.length_a   1.000
_cell.length_b   1.000
_cell.length_c   1.000
_cell.angle_alpha   90.00
_cell.angle_beta   90.00
_cell.angle_gamma   90.00
#
_symmetry.space_group_name_H-M   'P 1'
#
loop_
_entity.id
_entity.type
_entity.pdbx_description
1 polymer ?
#
loop_
_entity_poly.entity_id
_entity_poly.type
_entity_poly.pdbx_seq_one_letter_code
_entity_poly.pdbx_strand_id
1 'polypeptide(L)'
;MLYYSVRMAKSIEGQGLTVASWVQKVRTKLGFSQYELAQILGVHWVTVSRWETGRSQPRLSQLQALAKLYLDRALDIPHLIATTPPTPVRVFSHGVAYDLPGVLPQVGRYLMDGLRLGYLVVFLKESTSSPEQILEGLSLSPELSQHPALKILDGEDFYFERGQFSLAQLVWEERKLRKKALEDGFRRLRIIGDLRPVLRRGVPSCQLVAMEYVVNGNFHSQKDVHGISIFPAQLPDPSLATCILCRHPWIIGPAGPVRNPYYDDPVLCQARRYLGGETRGGIGSR
;
A
#
# COMPACT_ATOMS: atom_id res chain seq x y z
N MET A 1 26.93 2.93 11.78
CA MET A 1 26.96 2.19 10.50
C MET A 1 26.46 0.78 10.76
N LEU A 2 25.14 0.56 10.75
CA LEU A 2 24.53 -0.76 10.91
C LEU A 2 23.77 -1.07 9.63
N TYR A 3 24.24 -2.11 8.95
CA TYR A 3 23.72 -2.68 7.72
C TYR A 3 22.24 -3.06 7.86
N TYR A 4 21.32 -2.20 7.40
CA TYR A 4 19.99 -2.64 6.99
C TYR A 4 20.09 -3.30 5.63
N SER A 5 20.65 -4.52 5.60
CA SER A 5 20.37 -5.46 4.52
C SER A 5 18.95 -5.98 4.72
N VAL A 6 17.96 -5.10 4.51
CA VAL A 6 16.63 -5.58 4.15
C VAL A 6 16.90 -6.41 2.91
N ARG A 7 16.74 -7.73 3.01
CA ARG A 7 16.67 -8.60 1.84
C ARG A 7 15.40 -8.20 1.07
N MET A 8 15.45 -7.05 0.39
CA MET A 8 14.41 -6.61 -0.55
C MET A 8 14.21 -7.68 -1.64
N ALA A 9 15.24 -8.50 -1.87
CA ALA A 9 15.30 -9.60 -2.82
C ALA A 9 14.50 -10.87 -2.47
N LYS A 10 13.71 -10.92 -1.39
CA LYS A 10 12.89 -12.13 -1.08
C LYS A 10 11.38 -11.96 -1.20
N SER A 11 10.87 -10.84 -1.71
CA SER A 11 9.45 -10.74 -1.99
C SER A 11 9.20 -10.65 -3.50
N ILE A 12 8.73 -11.77 -4.07
CA ILE A 12 8.23 -11.92 -5.45
C ILE A 12 9.31 -11.86 -6.55
N GLU A 13 10.41 -11.13 -6.38
CA GLU A 13 11.47 -10.92 -7.40
C GLU A 13 12.10 -12.22 -7.95
N GLY A 14 12.06 -13.32 -7.18
CA GLY A 14 12.57 -14.63 -7.58
C GLY A 14 11.56 -15.56 -8.28
N GLN A 15 10.28 -15.18 -8.38
CA GLN A 15 9.25 -15.97 -9.08
C GLN A 15 8.99 -15.38 -10.47
N GLY A 16 10.00 -15.48 -11.35
CA GLY A 16 9.91 -14.95 -12.72
C GLY A 16 8.78 -15.60 -13.50
N LEU A 17 7.69 -14.85 -13.75
CA LEU A 17 6.67 -15.23 -14.73
C LEU A 17 7.30 -15.18 -16.12
N THR A 18 7.11 -16.24 -16.92
CA THR A 18 7.42 -16.16 -18.34
C THR A 18 6.47 -15.16 -19.01
N VAL A 19 6.91 -14.51 -20.08
CA VAL A 19 6.06 -13.58 -20.86
C VAL A 19 4.74 -14.24 -21.27
N ALA A 20 4.80 -15.48 -21.75
CA ALA A 20 3.64 -16.27 -22.13
C ALA A 20 2.64 -16.45 -20.97
N SER A 21 3.14 -16.87 -19.80
CA SER A 21 2.30 -17.05 -18.60
C SER A 21 1.73 -15.73 -18.09
N TRP A 22 2.48 -14.63 -18.21
CA TRP A 22 2.02 -13.31 -17.78
C TRP A 22 0.88 -12.80 -18.67
N VAL A 23 1.00 -12.92 -20.00
CA VAL A 23 -0.07 -12.54 -20.95
C VAL A 23 -1.35 -13.30 -20.63
N GLN A 24 -1.26 -14.62 -20.47
CA GLN A 24 -2.41 -15.47 -20.15
C GLN A 24 -3.06 -15.08 -18.81
N LYS A 25 -2.25 -14.82 -17.77
CA LYS A 25 -2.74 -14.44 -16.44
C LYS A 25 -3.39 -13.06 -16.45
N VAL A 26 -2.83 -12.07 -17.14
CA VAL A 26 -3.46 -10.75 -17.28
C VAL A 26 -4.81 -10.89 -17.98
N ARG A 27 -4.85 -11.61 -19.11
CA ARG A 27 -6.08 -11.80 -19.87
C ARG A 27 -7.19 -12.42 -19.02
N THR A 28 -6.86 -13.50 -18.33
CA THR A 28 -7.83 -14.25 -17.50
C THR A 28 -8.29 -13.44 -16.28
N LYS A 29 -7.39 -12.70 -15.63
CA LYS A 29 -7.75 -11.77 -14.54
C LYS A 29 -8.66 -10.62 -15.00
N LEU A 30 -8.50 -10.17 -16.25
CA LEU A 30 -9.40 -9.18 -16.86
C LEU A 30 -10.73 -9.78 -17.35
N GLY A 31 -10.87 -11.11 -17.33
CA GLY A 31 -12.08 -11.81 -17.77
C GLY A 31 -12.23 -11.93 -19.29
N PHE A 32 -11.15 -11.74 -20.07
CA PHE A 32 -11.22 -11.76 -21.53
C PHE A 32 -10.93 -13.14 -22.13
N SER A 33 -11.58 -13.45 -23.26
CA SER A 33 -11.17 -14.48 -24.20
C SER A 33 -9.95 -14.03 -25.01
N GLN A 34 -9.26 -14.97 -25.67
CA GLN A 34 -8.13 -14.64 -26.56
C GLN A 34 -8.58 -13.73 -27.71
N TYR A 35 -9.81 -13.92 -28.21
CA TYR A 35 -10.39 -13.11 -29.27
C TYR A 35 -10.62 -11.67 -28.82
N GLU A 36 -11.26 -11.46 -27.65
CA GLU A 36 -11.50 -10.12 -27.11
C GLU A 36 -10.21 -9.36 -26.82
N LEU A 37 -9.22 -10.03 -26.22
CA LEU A 37 -7.91 -9.41 -26.00
C LEU A 37 -7.25 -9.01 -27.33
N ALA A 38 -7.37 -9.85 -28.36
CA ALA A 38 -6.81 -9.57 -29.67
C ALA A 38 -7.48 -8.35 -30.32
N GLN A 39 -8.80 -8.21 -30.20
CA GLN A 39 -9.55 -7.03 -30.66
C GLN A 39 -9.06 -5.76 -29.94
N ILE A 40 -8.91 -5.80 -28.61
CA ILE A 40 -8.43 -4.66 -27.81
C ILE A 40 -7.01 -4.25 -28.22
N LEU A 41 -6.13 -5.23 -28.50
CA LEU A 41 -4.74 -4.98 -28.87
C LEU A 41 -4.52 -4.76 -30.37
N GLY A 42 -5.57 -4.82 -31.20
CA GLY A 42 -5.47 -4.65 -32.66
C GLY A 42 -4.64 -5.73 -33.36
N VAL A 43 -4.70 -6.98 -32.89
CA VAL A 43 -3.99 -8.13 -33.48
C VAL A 43 -4.95 -9.26 -33.83
N HIS A 44 -4.48 -10.22 -34.64
CA HIS A 44 -5.25 -11.43 -34.91
C HIS A 44 -5.25 -12.38 -33.68
N TRP A 45 -6.35 -13.07 -33.39
CA TRP A 45 -6.48 -13.95 -32.21
C TRP A 45 -5.40 -15.06 -32.14
N VAL A 46 -4.98 -15.59 -33.29
CA VAL A 46 -3.89 -16.58 -33.40
C VAL A 46 -2.58 -16.01 -32.84
N THR A 47 -2.35 -14.70 -32.97
CA THR A 47 -1.16 -14.03 -32.41
C THR A 47 -1.16 -14.11 -30.89
N VAL A 48 -2.30 -13.85 -30.24
CA VAL A 48 -2.46 -13.99 -28.78
C VAL A 48 -2.26 -15.44 -28.34
N SER A 49 -2.84 -16.41 -29.07
CA SER A 49 -2.63 -17.84 -28.81
C SER A 49 -1.15 -18.25 -28.91
N ARG A 50 -0.42 -17.74 -29.92
CA ARG A 50 1.04 -17.98 -30.05
C ARG A 50 1.85 -17.33 -28.93
N TRP A 51 1.44 -16.16 -28.43
CA TRP A 51 2.07 -15.54 -27.26
C TRP A 51 1.88 -16.37 -25.99
N GLU A 52 0.65 -16.79 -25.70
CA GLU A 52 0.33 -17.56 -24.48
C GLU A 52 0.93 -18.96 -24.48
N THR A 53 1.22 -19.53 -25.65
CA THR A 53 1.92 -20.82 -25.80
C THR A 53 3.44 -20.69 -25.90
N GLY A 54 3.98 -19.47 -25.90
CA GLY A 54 5.41 -19.21 -26.05
C GLY A 54 5.98 -19.46 -27.46
N ARG A 55 5.12 -19.73 -28.45
CA ARG A 55 5.51 -19.93 -29.86
C ARG A 55 5.97 -18.64 -30.53
N SER A 56 5.57 -17.49 -30.01
CA SER A 56 6.11 -16.18 -30.37
C SER A 56 6.07 -15.25 -29.15
N GLN A 57 6.78 -14.13 -29.21
CA GLN A 57 6.76 -13.12 -28.15
C GLN A 57 6.06 -11.84 -28.63
N PRO A 58 5.27 -11.17 -27.77
CA PRO A 58 4.78 -9.83 -28.06
C PRO A 58 5.94 -8.83 -28.12
N ARG A 59 5.77 -7.76 -28.90
CA ARG A 59 6.69 -6.61 -28.86
C ARG A 59 6.53 -5.85 -27.55
N LEU A 60 7.56 -5.09 -27.15
CA LEU A 60 7.50 -4.29 -25.92
C LEU A 60 6.29 -3.34 -25.90
N SER A 61 5.94 -2.71 -27.01
CA SER A 61 4.76 -1.84 -27.10
C SER A 61 3.44 -2.57 -26.82
N GLN A 62 3.33 -3.85 -27.19
CA GLN A 62 2.16 -4.68 -26.92
C GLN A 62 2.11 -5.10 -25.44
N LEU A 63 3.26 -5.39 -24.84
CA LEU A 63 3.38 -5.64 -23.40
C LEU A 63 3.02 -4.40 -22.59
N GLN A 64 3.46 -3.21 -23.02
CA GLN A 64 3.11 -1.93 -22.42
C GLN A 64 1.62 -1.63 -22.52
N ALA A 65 1.00 -1.84 -23.69
CA ALA A 65 -0.44 -1.67 -23.86
C ALA A 65 -1.24 -2.60 -22.95
N LEU A 66 -0.85 -3.88 -22.87
CA LEU A 66 -1.48 -4.85 -21.99
C LEU A 66 -1.27 -4.52 -20.50
N ALA A 67 -0.07 -4.07 -20.13
CA ALA A 67 0.24 -3.67 -18.76
C ALA A 67 -0.58 -2.45 -18.33
N LYS A 68 -0.69 -1.44 -19.21
CA LYS A 68 -1.53 -0.26 -18.96
C LYS A 68 -3.00 -0.67 -18.76
N LEU A 69 -3.54 -1.49 -19.67
CA LEU A 69 -4.91 -1.98 -19.56
C LEU A 69 -5.16 -2.72 -18.22
N TYR A 70 -4.21 -3.55 -17.79
CA TYR A 70 -4.30 -4.26 -16.53
C TYR A 70 -4.24 -3.34 -15.32
N LEU A 71 -3.30 -2.39 -15.32
CA LEU A 71 -3.13 -1.44 -14.22
C LEU A 71 -4.30 -0.47 -14.12
N ASP A 72 -4.85 0.00 -15.24
CA ASP A 72 -6.04 0.87 -15.26
C ASP A 72 -7.23 0.18 -14.55
N ARG A 73 -7.39 -1.15 -14.71
CA ARG A 73 -8.42 -1.92 -14.00
C ARG A 73 -8.04 -2.22 -12.54
N ALA A 74 -6.80 -2.61 -12.27
CA ALA A 74 -6.36 -3.00 -10.93
C ALA A 74 -6.31 -1.82 -9.96
N LEU A 75 -5.96 -0.63 -10.46
CA LEU A 75 -5.84 0.62 -9.69
C LEU A 75 -7.14 1.43 -9.63
N ASP A 76 -8.24 0.92 -10.20
CA ASP A 76 -9.58 1.45 -9.93
C ASP A 76 -10.02 1.03 -8.52
N ILE A 77 -9.43 1.69 -7.52
CA ILE A 77 -9.66 1.41 -6.11
C ILE A 77 -11.14 1.56 -5.71
N PRO A 78 -11.88 2.60 -6.14
CA PRO A 78 -13.31 2.69 -5.86
C PRO A 78 -14.08 1.47 -6.37
N HIS A 79 -13.84 1.04 -7.62
CA HIS A 79 -14.49 -0.15 -8.17
C HIS A 79 -14.08 -1.42 -7.43
N LEU A 80 -12.78 -1.58 -7.13
CA LEU A 80 -12.25 -2.73 -6.40
C LEU A 80 -12.94 -2.87 -5.03
N ILE A 81 -13.03 -1.79 -4.26
CA ILE A 81 -13.68 -1.79 -2.95
C ILE A 81 -15.19 -2.07 -3.08
N ALA A 82 -15.86 -1.47 -4.07
CA ALA A 82 -17.30 -1.64 -4.27
C ALA A 82 -17.69 -3.07 -4.70
N THR A 83 -16.81 -3.77 -5.40
CA THR A 83 -17.05 -5.13 -5.91
C THR A 83 -16.47 -6.23 -5.03
N THR A 84 -15.66 -5.88 -4.03
CA THR A 84 -15.09 -6.85 -3.08
C THR A 84 -15.92 -6.86 -1.79
N PRO A 85 -16.44 -8.01 -1.34
CA PRO A 85 -17.24 -8.07 -0.13
C PRO A 85 -16.38 -7.70 1.11
N PRO A 86 -16.94 -6.92 2.06
CA PRO A 86 -16.24 -6.61 3.30
C PRO A 86 -16.03 -7.89 4.11
N THR A 87 -14.86 -7.97 4.75
CA THR A 87 -14.51 -9.06 5.65
C THR A 87 -14.62 -8.57 7.09
N PRO A 88 -15.35 -9.27 7.97
CA PRO A 88 -15.43 -8.91 9.38
C PRO A 88 -14.09 -9.21 10.06
N VAL A 89 -13.22 -8.20 10.14
CA VAL A 89 -11.91 -8.29 10.80
C VAL A 89 -11.65 -7.06 11.66
N ARG A 90 -11.18 -7.27 12.89
CA ARG A 90 -10.82 -6.19 13.84
C ARG A 90 -9.32 -6.04 14.04
N VAL A 91 -8.57 -7.07 13.67
CA VAL A 91 -7.11 -7.15 13.83
C VAL A 91 -6.51 -7.73 12.57
N PHE A 92 -5.70 -6.91 11.90
CA PHE A 92 -4.84 -7.32 10.80
C PHE A 92 -3.50 -6.59 10.90
N SER A 93 -2.46 -7.14 10.27
CA SER A 93 -1.08 -6.66 10.41
C SER A 93 -0.83 -5.33 9.72
N HIS A 94 -1.29 -5.20 8.47
CA HIS A 94 -1.01 -4.04 7.64
C HIS A 94 -2.18 -3.80 6.68
N GLY A 95 -2.58 -2.55 6.48
CA GLY A 95 -3.60 -2.21 5.51
C GLY A 95 -3.46 -0.78 5.00
N VAL A 96 -4.24 -0.45 3.98
CA VAL A 96 -4.23 0.86 3.36
C VAL A 96 -5.63 1.46 3.37
N ALA A 97 -5.71 2.77 3.60
CA ALA A 97 -6.92 3.55 3.39
C ALA A 97 -6.65 4.58 2.29
N TYR A 98 -7.65 4.80 1.43
CA TYR A 98 -7.63 5.85 0.44
C TYR A 98 -8.64 6.92 0.85
N ASP A 99 -8.35 8.18 0.55
CA ASP A 99 -9.19 9.33 0.88
C ASP A 99 -10.46 9.38 0.02
N LEU A 100 -11.32 8.38 0.21
CA LEU A 100 -12.57 8.18 -0.50
C LEU A 100 -13.76 8.44 0.45
N PRO A 101 -14.92 8.85 -0.09
CA PRO A 101 -16.12 9.05 0.71
C PRO A 101 -16.45 7.85 1.59
N GLY A 102 -16.66 8.10 2.89
CA GLY A 102 -17.02 7.07 3.87
C GLY A 102 -15.87 6.21 4.39
N VAL A 103 -14.63 6.38 3.92
CA VAL A 103 -13.47 5.61 4.42
C VAL A 103 -12.98 6.11 5.79
N LEU A 104 -12.89 7.43 6.00
CA LEU A 104 -12.40 7.97 7.29
C LEU A 104 -13.22 7.52 8.52
N PRO A 105 -14.57 7.45 8.47
CA PRO A 105 -15.34 6.84 9.56
C PRO A 105 -14.94 5.38 9.88
N GLN A 106 -14.53 4.61 8.87
CA GLN A 106 -14.06 3.23 9.06
C GLN A 106 -12.63 3.19 9.65
N VAL A 107 -11.80 4.17 9.30
CA VAL A 107 -10.53 4.40 10.02
C VAL A 107 -10.78 4.75 11.49
N GLY A 108 -11.80 5.56 11.78
CA GLY A 108 -12.24 5.85 13.15
C GLY A 108 -12.68 4.59 13.92
N ARG A 109 -13.43 3.71 13.27
CA ARG A 109 -13.77 2.39 13.84
C ARG A 109 -12.53 1.53 14.10
N TYR A 110 -11.58 1.51 13.16
CA TYR A 110 -10.30 0.82 13.34
C TYR A 110 -9.52 1.40 14.53
N LEU A 111 -9.48 2.72 14.70
CA LEU A 111 -8.87 3.36 15.88
C LEU A 111 -9.54 2.87 17.16
N MET A 112 -10.87 2.97 17.24
CA MET A 112 -11.64 2.59 18.43
C MET A 112 -11.52 1.12 18.79
N ASP A 113 -11.46 0.23 17.80
CA ASP A 113 -11.23 -1.20 18.04
C ASP A 113 -9.85 -1.45 18.68
N GLY A 114 -8.85 -0.63 18.34
CA GLY A 114 -7.54 -0.72 18.98
C GLY A 114 -7.60 -0.38 20.46
N LEU A 115 -8.28 0.72 20.79
CA LEU A 115 -8.49 1.15 22.17
C LEU A 115 -9.26 0.09 22.97
N ARG A 116 -10.34 -0.47 22.41
CA ARG A 116 -11.14 -1.54 23.06
C ARG A 116 -10.34 -2.82 23.31
N LEU A 117 -9.35 -3.11 22.48
CA LEU A 117 -8.47 -4.27 22.62
C LEU A 117 -7.31 -4.04 23.59
N GLY A 118 -7.20 -2.84 24.18
CA GLY A 118 -6.14 -2.47 25.12
C GLY A 118 -4.81 -2.16 24.44
N TYR A 119 -4.84 -1.62 23.22
CA TYR A 119 -3.64 -1.22 22.48
C TYR A 119 -3.31 0.25 22.77
N LEU A 120 -2.03 0.60 22.68
CA LEU A 120 -1.65 1.99 22.45
C LEU A 120 -1.95 2.30 20.98
N VAL A 121 -2.80 3.28 20.73
CA VAL A 121 -3.13 3.74 19.38
C VAL A 121 -2.45 5.08 19.13
N VAL A 122 -1.74 5.17 18.01
CA VAL A 122 -1.01 6.36 17.57
C VAL A 122 -1.56 6.81 16.23
N PHE A 123 -1.97 8.06 16.14
CA PHE A 123 -2.34 8.71 14.88
C PHE A 123 -1.29 9.77 14.54
N LEU A 124 -0.69 9.66 13.35
CA LEU A 124 0.27 10.65 12.85
C LEU A 124 -0.49 11.64 11.96
N LYS A 125 -0.66 12.87 12.43
CA LYS A 125 -1.45 13.92 11.77
C LYS A 125 -0.57 14.91 10.99
N GLU A 126 -1.21 15.72 10.15
CA GLU A 126 -0.57 16.94 9.63
C GLU A 126 -0.33 17.95 10.76
N SER A 127 0.77 18.70 10.69
CA SER A 127 1.14 19.69 11.73
C SER A 127 0.08 20.77 11.94
N THR A 128 -0.56 21.21 10.87
CA THR A 128 -1.59 22.27 10.90
C THR A 128 -2.95 21.80 11.43
N SER A 129 -3.19 20.49 11.50
CA SER A 129 -4.46 19.95 12.00
C SER A 129 -4.46 19.86 13.53
N SER A 130 -5.57 20.20 14.18
CA SER A 130 -5.76 19.94 15.61
C SER A 130 -6.18 18.48 15.86
N PRO A 131 -5.91 17.91 17.05
CA PRO A 131 -6.41 16.59 17.44
C PRO A 131 -7.93 16.43 17.27
N GLU A 132 -8.70 17.47 17.58
CA GLU A 132 -10.16 17.49 17.50
C GLU A 132 -10.63 17.43 16.03
N GLN A 133 -9.99 18.17 15.13
CA GLN A 133 -10.29 18.12 13.70
C GLN A 133 -10.04 16.72 13.11
N ILE A 134 -8.97 16.05 13.57
CA ILE A 134 -8.70 14.66 13.17
C ILE A 134 -9.81 13.73 13.66
N LEU A 135 -10.20 13.83 14.93
CA LEU A 135 -11.25 12.98 15.50
C LEU A 135 -12.60 13.21 14.84
N GLU A 136 -12.97 14.46 14.56
CA GLU A 136 -14.19 14.82 13.82
C GLU A 136 -14.21 14.19 12.43
N GLY A 137 -13.11 14.29 11.68
CA GLY A 137 -12.97 13.65 10.36
C GLY A 137 -13.09 12.12 10.40
N LEU A 138 -12.69 11.51 11.52
CA LEU A 138 -12.86 10.08 11.79
C LEU A 138 -14.26 9.71 12.33
N SER A 139 -15.17 10.68 12.46
CA SER A 139 -16.49 10.52 13.09
C SER A 139 -16.40 10.02 14.54
N LEU A 140 -15.44 10.56 15.29
CA LEU A 140 -15.18 10.26 16.70
C LEU A 140 -15.38 11.50 17.57
N SER A 141 -15.64 11.27 18.86
CA SER A 141 -15.82 12.35 19.84
C SER A 141 -14.48 13.06 20.10
N PRO A 142 -14.43 14.42 20.12
CA PRO A 142 -13.21 15.18 20.37
C PRO A 142 -12.54 14.87 21.72
N GLU A 143 -13.32 14.49 22.73
CA GLU A 143 -12.85 14.14 24.07
C GLU A 143 -11.88 12.95 24.07
N LEU A 144 -11.91 12.11 23.03
CA LEU A 144 -10.93 11.03 22.86
C LEU A 144 -9.49 11.53 22.75
N SER A 145 -9.25 12.80 22.43
CA SER A 145 -7.90 13.38 22.40
C SER A 145 -7.19 13.27 23.75
N GLN A 146 -7.95 13.18 24.85
CA GLN A 146 -7.45 13.01 26.21
C GLN A 146 -7.35 11.54 26.66
N HIS A 147 -7.74 10.59 25.81
CA HIS A 147 -7.71 9.17 26.17
C HIS A 147 -6.26 8.71 26.40
N PRO A 148 -5.93 8.06 27.54
CA PRO A 148 -4.54 7.77 27.90
C PRO A 148 -3.82 6.86 26.89
N ALA A 149 -4.58 5.95 26.26
CA ALA A 149 -4.10 5.02 25.24
C ALA A 149 -4.19 5.55 23.80
N LEU A 150 -4.60 6.81 23.59
CA LEU A 150 -4.55 7.47 22.28
C LEU A 150 -3.45 8.53 22.30
N LYS A 151 -2.59 8.52 21.27
CA LYS A 151 -1.61 9.58 21.02
C LYS A 151 -1.82 10.11 19.62
N ILE A 152 -2.13 11.39 19.51
CA ILE A 152 -2.19 12.09 18.22
C ILE A 152 -0.91 12.92 18.12
N LEU A 153 0.02 12.48 17.28
CA LEU A 153 1.36 13.03 17.17
C LEU A 153 1.54 13.75 15.84
N ASP A 154 2.43 14.72 15.81
CA ASP A 154 2.80 15.39 14.57
C ASP A 154 3.56 14.43 13.65
N GLY A 155 3.07 14.28 12.42
CA GLY A 155 3.75 13.49 11.39
C GLY A 155 5.07 14.10 10.95
N GLU A 156 5.27 15.42 11.10
CA GLU A 156 6.53 16.08 10.73
C GLU A 156 7.71 15.49 11.52
N ASP A 157 7.55 15.33 12.83
CA ASP A 157 8.57 14.76 13.73
C ASP A 157 8.83 13.26 13.45
N PHE A 158 7.90 12.60 12.77
CA PHE A 158 7.94 11.16 12.52
C PHE A 158 8.50 10.80 11.15
N TYR A 159 8.07 11.52 10.11
CA TYR A 159 8.44 11.26 8.72
C TYR A 159 9.67 12.03 8.28
N PHE A 160 9.99 13.15 8.94
CA PHE A 160 11.02 14.08 8.49
C PHE A 160 12.12 14.27 9.53
N GLU A 161 13.35 14.39 9.04
CA GLU A 161 14.51 14.77 9.83
C GLU A 161 15.15 15.97 9.13
N ARG A 162 15.28 17.09 9.85
CA ARG A 162 15.80 18.36 9.29
C ARG A 162 15.03 18.79 8.02
N GLY A 163 13.72 18.57 8.01
CA GLY A 163 12.81 18.91 6.92
C GLY A 163 12.90 17.99 5.69
N GLN A 164 13.68 16.91 5.73
CA GLN A 164 13.80 15.92 4.65
C GLN A 164 13.17 14.59 5.08
N PHE A 165 12.48 13.92 4.15
CA PHE A 165 11.89 12.61 4.45
C PHE A 165 12.98 11.62 4.86
N SER A 166 12.83 10.97 6.01
CA SER A 166 13.84 10.10 6.59
C SER A 166 13.22 8.78 7.04
N LEU A 167 13.48 7.72 6.26
CA LEU A 167 13.07 6.36 6.63
C LEU A 167 13.74 5.90 7.94
N ALA A 168 14.97 6.37 8.21
CA ALA A 168 15.68 6.05 9.44
C ALA A 168 14.97 6.67 10.67
N GLN A 169 14.54 7.93 10.56
CA GLN A 169 13.76 8.62 11.59
C GLN A 169 12.46 7.88 11.88
N LEU A 170 11.70 7.53 10.85
CA LEU A 170 10.45 6.78 10.97
C LEU A 170 10.64 5.46 11.73
N VAL A 171 11.64 4.66 11.34
CA VAL A 171 11.93 3.38 12.01
C VAL A 171 12.40 3.58 13.45
N TRP A 172 13.15 4.65 13.71
CA TRP A 172 13.63 4.96 15.07
C TRP A 172 12.47 5.35 16.00
N GLU A 173 11.60 6.27 15.57
CA GLU A 173 10.44 6.70 16.35
C GLU A 173 9.43 5.56 16.57
N GLU A 174 9.19 4.73 15.54
CA GLU A 174 8.35 3.52 15.66
C GLU A 174 8.86 2.61 16.78
N ARG A 175 10.17 2.31 16.79
CA ARG A 175 10.78 1.44 17.80
C ARG A 175 10.70 2.03 19.20
N LYS A 176 10.91 3.34 19.32
CA LYS A 176 10.82 4.07 20.59
C LYS A 176 9.40 4.02 21.16
N LEU A 177 8.39 4.31 20.33
CA LEU A 177 6.98 4.19 20.71
C LEU A 177 6.61 2.77 21.11
N ARG A 178 7.04 1.78 20.34
CA ARG A 178 6.78 0.37 20.65
C ARG A 178 7.38 -0.02 22.00
N LYS A 179 8.65 0.29 22.23
CA LYS A 179 9.33 -0.02 23.49
C LYS A 179 8.56 0.59 24.67
N LYS A 180 8.21 1.87 24.56
CA LYS A 180 7.43 2.57 25.58
C LYS A 180 6.04 1.94 25.79
N ALA A 181 5.34 1.57 24.72
CA ALA A 181 4.04 0.93 24.81
C ALA A 181 4.09 -0.37 25.62
N LEU A 182 5.13 -1.18 25.40
CA LEU A 182 5.34 -2.42 26.15
C LEU A 182 5.70 -2.16 27.62
N GLU A 183 6.55 -1.16 27.89
CA GLU A 183 6.90 -0.74 29.26
C GLU A 183 5.68 -0.22 30.03
N ASP A 184 4.79 0.51 29.36
CA ASP A 184 3.54 1.03 29.92
C ASP A 184 2.43 -0.06 30.02
N GLY A 185 2.73 -1.31 29.67
CA GLY A 185 1.83 -2.46 29.83
C GLY A 185 0.78 -2.65 28.71
N PHE A 186 0.90 -1.93 27.60
CA PHE A 186 0.00 -2.12 26.45
C PHE A 186 0.29 -3.42 25.73
N ARG A 187 -0.78 -4.10 25.27
CA ARG A 187 -0.64 -5.39 24.58
C ARG A 187 0.04 -5.28 23.22
N ARG A 188 -0.23 -4.18 22.50
CA ARG A 188 0.26 -3.90 21.14
C ARG A 188 0.29 -2.40 20.87
N LEU A 189 1.04 -2.02 19.85
CA LEU A 189 1.02 -0.71 19.22
C LEU A 189 0.19 -0.76 17.93
N ARG A 190 -0.72 0.20 17.74
CA ARG A 190 -1.47 0.41 16.49
C ARG A 190 -1.15 1.78 15.93
N ILE A 191 -0.57 1.85 14.74
CA ILE A 191 -0.21 3.11 14.08
C ILE A 191 -1.17 3.40 12.92
N ILE A 192 -1.67 4.63 12.85
CA ILE A 192 -2.43 5.16 11.74
C ILE A 192 -1.64 6.35 11.19
N GLY A 193 -1.05 6.18 10.01
CA GLY A 193 -0.21 7.20 9.38
C GLY A 193 -0.96 7.96 8.31
N ASP A 194 -1.14 9.28 8.45
CA ASP A 194 -1.63 10.11 7.35
C ASP A 194 -0.49 10.49 6.42
N LEU A 195 -0.46 9.92 5.21
CA LEU A 195 0.56 10.19 4.20
C LEU A 195 0.13 11.26 3.19
N ARG A 196 -1.10 11.77 3.24
CA ARG A 196 -1.55 12.84 2.34
C ARG A 196 -0.65 14.08 2.43
N PRO A 197 -0.25 14.57 3.63
CA PRO A 197 0.69 15.69 3.74
C PRO A 197 2.08 15.34 3.21
N VAL A 198 2.55 14.12 3.44
CA VAL A 198 3.86 13.63 2.98
C VAL A 198 3.94 13.66 1.46
N LEU A 199 2.89 13.19 0.77
CA LEU A 199 2.82 13.23 -0.68
C LEU A 199 2.74 14.66 -1.23
N ARG A 200 2.02 15.57 -0.55
CA ARG A 200 1.95 16.99 -0.95
C ARG A 200 3.31 17.69 -0.92
N ARG A 201 4.24 17.24 -0.06
CA ARG A 201 5.62 17.76 -0.01
C ARG A 201 6.51 17.27 -1.16
N GLY A 202 5.98 16.45 -2.07
CA GLY A 202 6.71 15.98 -3.24
C GLY A 202 7.79 14.94 -2.90
N VAL A 203 7.62 14.17 -1.83
CA VAL A 203 8.54 13.06 -1.51
C VAL A 203 8.59 12.09 -2.68
N PRO A 204 9.79 11.72 -3.18
CA PRO A 204 9.90 10.85 -4.35
C PRO A 204 9.22 9.49 -4.13
N SER A 205 8.49 9.01 -5.14
CA SER A 205 7.81 7.71 -5.10
C SER A 205 8.70 6.55 -4.67
N CYS A 206 9.97 6.54 -5.08
CA CYS A 206 10.92 5.48 -4.72
C CYS A 206 11.17 5.42 -3.20
N GLN A 207 11.18 6.56 -2.50
CA GLN A 207 11.36 6.61 -1.05
C GLN A 207 10.11 6.12 -0.33
N LEU A 208 8.92 6.49 -0.82
CA LEU A 208 7.65 6.00 -0.28
C LEU A 208 7.50 4.49 -0.50
N VAL A 209 7.88 3.98 -1.68
CA VAL A 209 7.94 2.53 -1.93
C VAL A 209 8.91 1.85 -0.96
N ALA A 210 10.12 2.38 -0.78
CA ALA A 210 11.09 1.82 0.17
C ALA A 210 10.54 1.80 1.60
N MET A 211 9.88 2.87 2.03
CA MET A 211 9.20 2.93 3.33
C MET A 211 8.17 1.83 3.47
N GLU A 212 7.25 1.67 2.52
CA GLU A 212 6.20 0.65 2.59
C GLU A 212 6.77 -0.77 2.67
N TYR A 213 7.89 -1.06 2.00
CA TYR A 213 8.56 -2.36 2.12
C TYR A 213 9.14 -2.58 3.53
N VAL A 214 9.75 -1.55 4.11
CA VAL A 214 10.32 -1.61 5.45
C VAL A 214 9.24 -1.73 6.51
N VAL A 215 8.20 -0.90 6.44
CA VAL A 215 7.04 -0.92 7.35
C VAL A 215 6.33 -2.26 7.28
N ASN A 216 6.05 -2.76 6.07
CA ASN A 216 5.45 -4.08 5.90
C ASN A 216 6.33 -5.20 6.50
N GLY A 217 7.64 -5.14 6.27
CA GLY A 217 8.60 -6.06 6.89
C GLY A 217 8.60 -6.01 8.43
N ASN A 218 8.50 -4.81 9.01
CA ASN A 218 8.40 -4.63 10.47
C ASN A 218 7.09 -5.23 11.00
N PHE A 219 5.93 -4.92 10.40
CA PHE A 219 4.63 -5.43 10.87
C PHE A 219 4.47 -6.95 10.68
N HIS A 220 5.10 -7.54 9.66
CA HIS A 220 5.07 -9.00 9.50
C HIS A 220 6.02 -9.73 10.46
N SER A 221 7.16 -9.13 10.80
CA SER A 221 8.11 -9.72 11.73
C SER A 221 7.72 -9.52 13.21
N GLN A 222 6.93 -8.48 13.50
CA GLN A 222 6.53 -8.09 14.85
C GLN A 222 5.03 -8.31 15.05
N LYS A 223 4.65 -9.29 15.87
CA LYS A 223 3.23 -9.61 16.13
C LYS A 223 2.52 -8.59 17.01
N ASP A 224 3.24 -7.62 17.53
CA ASP A 224 2.79 -6.61 18.50
C ASP A 224 2.70 -5.20 17.93
N VAL A 225 2.97 -5.00 16.63
CA VAL A 225 2.75 -3.72 15.94
C VAL A 225 1.96 -3.95 14.67
N HIS A 226 0.85 -3.21 14.52
CA HIS A 226 0.07 -3.21 13.29
C HIS A 226 -0.26 -1.78 12.88
N GLY A 227 -0.60 -1.56 11.62
CA GLY A 227 -0.98 -0.22 11.21
C GLY A 227 -1.66 -0.12 9.86
N ILE A 228 -2.07 1.10 9.57
CA ILE A 228 -2.54 1.50 8.26
C ILE A 228 -1.93 2.83 7.85
N SER A 229 -1.78 3.01 6.54
CA SER A 229 -1.43 4.30 5.93
C SER A 229 -2.64 4.86 5.18
N ILE A 230 -2.90 6.16 5.34
CA ILE A 230 -3.94 6.90 4.60
C ILE A 230 -3.28 7.63 3.43
N PHE A 231 -3.70 7.30 2.22
CA PHE A 231 -3.24 7.93 0.99
C PHE A 231 -4.34 8.79 0.34
N PRO A 232 -3.97 9.74 -0.53
CA PRO A 232 -4.93 10.42 -1.40
C PRO A 232 -5.73 9.42 -2.25
N ALA A 233 -6.94 9.80 -2.66
CA ALA A 233 -7.77 8.98 -3.55
C ALA A 233 -7.06 8.61 -4.87
N GLN A 234 -6.27 9.53 -5.41
CA GLN A 234 -5.43 9.31 -6.58
C GLN A 234 -3.97 9.53 -6.24
N LEU A 235 -3.14 8.55 -6.57
CA LEU A 235 -1.70 8.64 -6.41
C LEU A 235 -1.08 9.20 -7.68
N PRO A 236 -0.06 10.08 -7.57
CA PRO A 236 0.50 10.78 -8.72
C PRO A 236 1.31 9.87 -9.64
N ASP A 237 1.81 8.74 -9.12
CA ASP A 237 2.66 7.80 -9.84
C ASP A 237 2.02 6.40 -9.85
N PRO A 238 1.69 5.86 -11.04
CA PRO A 238 1.18 4.49 -11.17
C PRO A 238 2.13 3.43 -10.59
N SER A 239 3.44 3.67 -10.57
CA SER A 239 4.41 2.73 -9.98
C SER A 239 4.28 2.68 -8.46
N LEU A 240 4.13 3.84 -7.81
CA LEU A 240 3.82 3.93 -6.39
C LEU A 240 2.48 3.26 -6.07
N ALA A 241 1.42 3.59 -6.83
CA ALA A 241 0.09 3.00 -6.66
C ALA A 241 0.10 1.47 -6.76
N THR A 242 0.83 0.95 -7.75
CA THR A 242 1.02 -0.49 -7.94
C THR A 242 1.73 -1.13 -6.75
N CYS A 243 2.80 -0.52 -6.24
CA CYS A 243 3.54 -1.05 -5.10
C CYS A 243 2.71 -1.01 -3.81
N ILE A 244 1.98 0.06 -3.55
CA ILE A 244 1.08 0.16 -2.40
C ILE A 244 0.03 -0.94 -2.51
N LEU A 245 -0.68 -1.05 -3.63
CA LEU A 245 -1.68 -2.09 -3.80
C LEU A 245 -1.07 -3.49 -3.67
N CYS A 246 0.13 -3.75 -4.18
CA CYS A 246 0.76 -5.07 -4.06
C CYS A 246 1.15 -5.44 -2.61
N ARG A 247 1.48 -4.47 -1.76
CA ARG A 247 2.08 -4.73 -0.44
C ARG A 247 1.13 -4.73 0.74
N HIS A 248 -0.13 -4.33 0.54
CA HIS A 248 -1.10 -4.26 1.63
C HIS A 248 -2.10 -5.40 1.56
N PRO A 249 -2.17 -6.31 2.54
CA PRO A 249 -3.15 -7.41 2.53
C PRO A 249 -4.60 -6.94 2.69
N TRP A 250 -4.79 -5.74 3.24
CA TRP A 250 -6.11 -5.17 3.54
C TRP A 250 -6.25 -3.77 2.96
N ILE A 251 -7.45 -3.47 2.47
CA ILE A 251 -7.87 -2.12 2.07
C ILE A 251 -9.07 -1.74 2.93
N ILE A 252 -9.09 -0.55 3.51
CA ILE A 252 -10.25 -0.04 4.25
C ILE A 252 -11.21 0.60 3.24
N GLY A 253 -12.38 -0.01 3.07
CA GLY A 253 -13.49 0.52 2.31
C GLY A 253 -14.57 1.15 3.19
N PRO A 254 -15.57 1.85 2.62
CA PRO A 254 -16.62 2.53 3.38
C PRO A 254 -17.57 1.57 4.11
N ALA A 255 -17.71 0.33 3.62
CA ALA A 255 -18.46 -0.74 4.28
C ALA A 255 -17.64 -1.51 5.33
N GLY A 256 -16.33 -1.26 5.41
CA GLY A 256 -15.39 -1.98 6.27
C GLY A 256 -14.16 -2.48 5.51
N PRO A 257 -13.27 -3.23 6.18
CA PRO A 257 -12.07 -3.79 5.55
C PRO A 257 -12.41 -4.81 4.47
N VAL A 258 -11.72 -4.76 3.34
CA VAL A 258 -11.77 -5.77 2.28
C VAL A 258 -10.42 -6.46 2.14
N ARG A 259 -10.42 -7.75 1.82
CA ARG A 259 -9.19 -8.48 1.53
C ARG A 259 -8.70 -8.09 0.15
N ASN A 260 -7.47 -7.63 0.06
CA ASN A 260 -6.91 -7.19 -1.21
C ASN A 260 -6.57 -8.39 -2.12
N PRO A 261 -7.20 -8.53 -3.30
CA PRO A 261 -6.91 -9.64 -4.22
C PRO A 261 -5.56 -9.50 -4.95
N TYR A 262 -4.92 -8.34 -4.86
CA TYR A 262 -3.62 -8.04 -5.48
C TYR A 262 -2.44 -8.09 -4.51
N TYR A 263 -2.67 -8.47 -3.25
CA TYR A 263 -1.61 -8.63 -2.27
C TYR A 263 -0.61 -9.71 -2.71
N ASP A 264 0.66 -9.33 -2.75
CA ASP A 264 1.78 -10.12 -3.27
C ASP A 264 1.53 -10.71 -4.68
N ASP A 265 0.86 -9.97 -5.56
CA ASP A 265 0.56 -10.42 -6.93
C ASP A 265 1.75 -10.22 -7.90
N PRO A 266 2.41 -11.31 -8.37
CA PRO A 266 3.49 -11.22 -9.35
C PRO A 266 3.04 -10.67 -10.71
N VAL A 267 1.76 -10.82 -11.08
CA VAL A 267 1.23 -10.29 -12.34
C VAL A 267 1.20 -8.76 -12.29
N LEU A 268 0.75 -8.21 -11.16
CA LEU A 268 0.73 -6.78 -10.89
C LEU A 268 2.16 -6.20 -10.83
N CYS A 269 3.07 -6.87 -10.12
CA CYS A 269 4.46 -6.46 -10.06
C CYS A 269 5.11 -6.44 -11.46
N GLN A 270 4.84 -7.44 -12.29
CA GLN A 270 5.38 -7.51 -13.65
C GLN A 270 4.77 -6.46 -14.59
N ALA A 271 3.48 -6.14 -14.46
CA ALA A 271 2.84 -5.07 -15.23
C ALA A 271 3.53 -3.71 -15.01
N ARG A 272 3.86 -3.39 -13.75
CA ARG A 272 4.64 -2.19 -13.38
C ARG A 272 5.97 -2.12 -14.15
N ARG A 273 6.68 -3.25 -14.26
CA ARG A 273 8.00 -3.32 -14.92
C ARG A 273 7.92 -3.00 -16.41
N TYR A 274 6.88 -3.47 -17.10
CA TYR A 274 6.72 -3.18 -18.53
C TYR A 274 6.52 -1.69 -18.83
N LEU A 275 5.97 -0.92 -17.88
CA LEU A 275 5.82 0.53 -18.01
C LEU A 275 7.08 1.32 -17.60
N GLY A 276 8.22 0.66 -17.41
CA GLY A 276 9.46 1.32 -16.99
C GLY A 276 9.52 1.59 -15.49
N GLY A 277 8.66 0.95 -14.68
CA GLY A 277 8.67 1.03 -13.22
C GLY A 277 9.85 0.31 -12.55
N GLU A 278 10.96 0.11 -13.27
CA GLU A 278 12.26 0.07 -12.62
C GLU A 278 12.48 1.48 -12.08
N THR A 279 12.42 1.61 -10.76
CA THR A 279 13.05 2.75 -10.11
C THR A 279 14.43 2.88 -10.74
N ARG A 280 14.70 4.00 -11.41
CA ARG A 280 16.08 4.44 -11.70
C ARG A 280 16.76 4.63 -10.35
N GLY A 281 17.14 3.51 -9.78
CA GLY A 281 17.77 3.29 -8.49
C GLY A 281 18.80 2.21 -8.71
N GLY A 282 19.59 2.36 -9.78
CA GLY A 282 20.92 1.82 -9.80
C GLY A 282 21.68 2.50 -8.67
N ILE A 283 21.76 1.83 -7.53
CA ILE A 283 22.86 2.08 -6.61
C ILE A 283 24.11 1.59 -7.36
N GLY A 284 24.87 2.54 -7.89
CA GLY A 284 26.19 2.29 -8.49
C GLY A 284 26.22 2.36 -10.01
N SER A 285 26.31 3.56 -10.56
CA SER A 285 27.20 3.83 -11.68
C SER A 285 27.60 5.31 -11.68
N ARG A 286 28.82 5.54 -11.17
CA ARG A 286 29.57 6.79 -10.99
C ARG A 286 29.34 7.54 -9.68
#